data_AF-A0A7W0PJK7-F1
#
_entry.id   AF-A0A7W0PJK7-F1
#
_cell.length_a   1.000
_cell.length_b   1.000
_cell.length_c   1.000
_cell.angle_alpha   90.00
_cell.angle_beta   90.00
_cell.angle_gamma   90.00
#
_symmetry.space_group_name_H-M   'P 1'
#
loop_
_entity.id
_entity.type
_entity.pdbx_description
1 polymer ?
#
loop_
_entity_poly.entity_id
_entity_poly.type
_entity_poly.pdbx_seq_one_letter_code
_entity_poly.pdbx_strand_id
1 'polypeptide(L)'
;MFRSRVAAAYFNSIAPAGWRAASAGRLPEGDLSDNARRVVANGAAAAYLEEGTARPVEAFVGPEQIIAIDCDVPGAVRWTLSHEDPTGIAEELRCRVHELVEDGRGLPSGSL
;
A
#
# COMPACT_ATOMS: atom_id res chain seq x y z
N MET A 1 -7.27 4.57 -9.14
CA MET A 1 -6.58 4.23 -7.85
C MET A 1 -7.16 3.00 -7.13
N PHE A 2 -6.59 1.82 -7.40
CA PHE A 2 -6.95 0.52 -6.77
C PHE A 2 -5.76 -0.07 -5.98
N ARG A 3 -4.68 -0.44 -6.68
CA ARG A 3 -3.53 -1.19 -6.14
C ARG A 3 -2.89 -0.56 -4.89
N SER A 4 -2.44 0.70 -4.99
CA SER A 4 -1.73 1.37 -3.88
C SER A 4 -2.59 1.60 -2.64
N ARG A 5 -3.90 1.85 -2.80
CA ARG A 5 -4.85 1.98 -1.68
C ARG A 5 -5.09 0.65 -0.97
N VAL A 6 -5.29 -0.42 -1.73
CA VAL A 6 -5.45 -1.78 -1.18
C VAL A 6 -4.18 -2.20 -0.43
N ALA A 7 -3.00 -1.96 -1.01
CA ALA A 7 -1.72 -2.25 -0.35
C ALA A 7 -1.54 -1.47 0.97
N ALA A 8 -1.82 -0.17 0.97
CA ALA A 8 -1.74 0.66 2.17
C ALA A 8 -2.75 0.23 3.25
N ALA A 9 -3.97 -0.17 2.84
CA ALA A 9 -4.99 -0.67 3.74
C ALA A 9 -4.58 -2.00 4.40
N TYR A 10 -4.03 -2.94 3.63
CA TYR A 10 -3.49 -4.18 4.18
C TYR A 10 -2.33 -3.90 5.14
N PHE A 11 -1.39 -3.03 4.75
CA PHE A 11 -0.23 -2.72 5.59
C PHE A 11 -0.67 -2.13 6.92
N ASN A 12 -1.50 -1.09 6.91
CA ASN A 12 -1.98 -0.43 8.12
C ASN A 12 -2.81 -1.36 9.03
N SER A 13 -3.38 -2.44 8.48
CA SER A 13 -4.13 -3.42 9.27
C SER A 13 -3.25 -4.34 10.12
N ILE A 14 -1.97 -4.48 9.78
CA ILE A 14 -1.00 -5.33 10.48
C ILE A 14 0.29 -4.60 10.87
N ALA A 15 0.33 -3.27 10.68
CA ALA A 15 1.54 -2.48 10.82
C ALA A 15 2.09 -2.56 12.26
N PRO A 16 3.41 -2.71 12.44
CA PRO A 16 4.06 -2.55 13.73
C PRO A 16 3.82 -1.16 14.34
N ALA A 17 4.02 -1.03 15.65
CA ALA A 17 3.88 0.24 16.33
C ALA A 17 4.83 1.31 15.72
N GLY A 18 4.26 2.47 15.39
CA GLY A 18 5.00 3.58 14.76
C GLY A 18 5.08 3.50 13.23
N TRP A 19 4.65 2.40 12.62
CA TRP A 19 4.66 2.24 11.17
C TRP A 19 3.31 2.66 10.58
N ARG A 20 3.34 3.31 9.41
CA ARG A 20 2.14 3.69 8.68
C ARG A 20 2.43 3.81 7.20
N ALA A 21 1.54 3.24 6.39
CA ALA A 21 1.51 3.44 4.96
C ALA A 21 0.49 4.52 4.58
N ALA A 22 0.81 5.26 3.52
CA ALA A 22 -0.10 6.14 2.81
C ALA A 22 -0.02 5.85 1.31
N SER A 23 -1.10 6.09 0.58
CA SER A 23 -1.13 5.85 -0.86
C SER A 23 -0.99 7.15 -1.67
N ALA A 24 -0.34 7.02 -2.83
CA ALA A 24 -0.16 8.10 -3.80
C ALA A 24 -0.52 7.65 -5.21
N GLY A 25 -0.98 8.58 -6.05
CA GLY A 25 -1.30 8.36 -7.46
C GLY A 25 -0.48 9.27 -8.37
N ARG A 26 -0.08 8.77 -9.56
CA ARG A 26 0.68 9.54 -10.58
C ARG A 26 -0.16 10.55 -11.36
N LEU A 27 -1.48 10.34 -11.41
CA LEU A 27 -2.45 11.23 -12.03
C LEU A 27 -3.57 11.48 -11.01
N PRO A 28 -4.32 12.60 -11.09
CA PRO A 28 -5.59 12.74 -10.40
C PRO A 28 -6.61 11.77 -11.02
N GLU A 29 -6.38 10.47 -10.86
CA GLU A 29 -7.38 9.46 -11.16
C GLU A 29 -8.47 9.58 -10.10
N GLY A 30 -9.72 9.59 -10.58
CA GLY A 30 -10.92 9.85 -9.80
C GLY A 30 -11.21 8.88 -8.66
N ASP A 31 -12.50 8.82 -8.32
CA ASP A 31 -13.04 8.16 -7.13
C ASP A 31 -12.48 6.75 -6.88
N LEU A 32 -12.47 6.38 -5.59
CA LEU A 32 -12.09 5.04 -5.13
C LEU A 32 -12.75 3.95 -5.98
N SER A 33 -11.94 3.02 -6.50
CA SER A 33 -12.48 1.89 -7.27
C SER A 33 -13.45 1.06 -6.44
N ASP A 34 -14.62 0.74 -6.98
CA ASP A 34 -15.57 -0.18 -6.34
C ASP A 34 -14.94 -1.55 -6.03
N ASN A 35 -13.99 -1.98 -6.86
CA ASN A 35 -13.23 -3.19 -6.61
C ASN A 35 -12.37 -3.06 -5.35
N ALA A 36 -11.80 -1.88 -5.06
CA ALA A 36 -11.03 -1.64 -3.84
C ALA A 36 -11.90 -1.86 -2.60
N ARG A 37 -13.13 -1.30 -2.61
CA ARG A 37 -14.11 -1.51 -1.53
C ARG A 37 -14.44 -3.00 -1.39
N ARG A 38 -14.75 -3.67 -2.50
CA ARG A 38 -15.17 -5.09 -2.51
C ARG A 38 -14.10 -6.02 -1.93
N VAL A 39 -12.84 -5.87 -2.33
CA VAL A 39 -11.78 -6.82 -1.94
C VAL A 39 -11.37 -6.70 -0.47
N VAL A 40 -11.54 -5.53 0.16
CA VAL A 40 -11.21 -5.35 1.58
C VAL A 40 -12.40 -5.45 2.53
N ALA A 41 -13.65 -5.42 2.01
CA ALA A 41 -14.88 -5.24 2.78
C ALA A 41 -15.04 -6.17 4.00
N ASN A 42 -14.49 -7.38 3.93
CA ASN A 42 -14.70 -8.43 4.94
C ASN A 42 -13.49 -8.65 5.87
N GLY A 43 -12.53 -7.73 5.92
CA GLY A 43 -11.31 -7.87 6.72
C GLY A 43 -10.90 -6.61 7.48
N ALA A 44 -9.90 -6.74 8.35
CA ALA A 44 -9.36 -5.62 9.14
C ALA A 44 -8.89 -4.43 8.28
N ALA A 45 -8.46 -4.70 7.04
CA ALA A 45 -8.08 -3.68 6.06
C ALA A 45 -9.22 -2.72 5.68
N ALA A 46 -10.50 -3.11 5.83
CA ALA A 46 -11.64 -2.24 5.52
C ALA A 46 -11.57 -0.91 6.28
N ALA A 47 -11.16 -0.93 7.55
CA ALA A 47 -11.06 0.25 8.40
C ALA A 47 -9.94 1.22 7.98
N TYR A 48 -9.02 0.77 7.12
CA TYR A 48 -7.83 1.51 6.69
C TYR A 48 -7.88 1.91 5.22
N LEU A 49 -8.98 1.63 4.52
CA LEU A 49 -9.12 2.01 3.12
C LEU A 49 -9.29 3.52 2.99
N GLU A 50 -8.32 4.19 2.34
CA GLU A 50 -8.40 5.62 2.08
C GLU A 50 -9.48 5.92 1.03
N GLU A 51 -10.59 6.54 1.45
CA GLU A 51 -11.69 6.94 0.55
C GLU A 51 -11.51 8.33 -0.07
N GLY A 52 -10.59 9.14 0.48
CA GLY A 52 -10.35 10.51 0.04
C GLY A 52 -9.64 10.61 -1.32
N THR A 53 -9.60 11.83 -1.86
CA THR A 53 -8.93 12.15 -3.13
C THR A 53 -7.48 11.68 -3.14
N ALA A 54 -7.05 11.13 -4.27
CA ALA A 54 -5.67 10.68 -4.44
C ALA A 54 -4.71 11.86 -4.24
N ARG A 55 -3.67 11.65 -3.43
CA ARG A 55 -2.60 12.63 -3.25
C ARG A 55 -1.45 12.31 -4.22
N PRO A 56 -0.79 13.33 -4.78
CA PRO A 56 0.42 13.12 -5.58
C PRO A 56 1.56 12.61 -4.68
N VAL A 57 2.54 11.91 -5.27
CA VAL A 57 3.69 11.35 -4.53
C VAL A 57 4.48 12.47 -3.85
N GLU A 58 4.57 13.63 -4.48
CA GLU A 58 5.28 14.82 -4.02
C GLU A 58 4.64 15.45 -2.77
N ALA A 59 3.41 15.08 -2.42
CA ALA A 59 2.77 15.52 -1.19
C ALA A 59 3.32 14.82 0.06
N PHE A 60 4.14 13.77 -0.10
CA PHE A 60 4.73 13.01 0.99
C PHE A 60 6.19 13.39 1.19
N VAL A 61 6.50 14.03 2.33
CA VAL A 61 7.85 14.46 2.67
C VAL A 61 8.52 13.41 3.56
N GLY A 62 9.68 12.91 3.15
CA GLY A 62 10.55 12.04 3.94
C GLY A 62 10.00 10.63 4.24
N PRO A 63 9.41 9.88 3.28
CA PRO A 63 9.10 8.47 3.53
C PRO A 63 10.40 7.68 3.74
N GLU A 64 10.43 6.83 4.77
CA GLU A 64 11.55 5.91 5.00
C GLU A 64 11.69 4.89 3.86
N GLN A 65 10.56 4.53 3.25
CA GLN A 65 10.51 3.60 2.13
C GLN A 65 9.37 3.97 1.17
N ILE A 66 9.65 3.83 -0.13
CA ILE A 66 8.65 4.01 -1.19
C ILE A 66 8.47 2.66 -1.89
N ILE A 67 7.22 2.22 -2.05
CA ILE A 67 6.85 1.04 -2.83
C ILE A 67 6.16 1.49 -4.12
N ALA A 68 6.72 1.12 -5.27
CA ALA A 68 6.14 1.37 -6.59
C ALA A 68 5.47 0.09 -7.11
N ILE A 69 4.15 0.14 -7.34
CA ILE A 69 3.36 -1.03 -7.78
C ILE A 69 2.99 -0.85 -9.25
N ASP A 70 3.48 -1.75 -10.11
CA ASP A 70 3.29 -1.72 -11.57
C ASP A 70 3.68 -0.39 -12.23
N CYS A 71 4.57 0.37 -11.58
CA CYS A 71 5.11 1.62 -12.09
C CYS A 71 6.57 1.78 -11.68
N ASP A 72 7.22 2.79 -12.26
CA ASP A 72 8.61 3.10 -11.97
C ASP A 72 8.69 4.38 -11.13
N VAL A 73 9.35 4.36 -9.98
CA VAL A 73 9.59 5.54 -9.15
C VAL A 73 11.05 5.50 -8.71
N PRO A 74 11.86 6.53 -9.01
CA PRO A 74 13.27 6.53 -8.61
C PRO A 74 13.43 6.31 -7.10
N GLY A 75 14.27 5.36 -6.71
CA GLY A 75 14.54 5.02 -5.31
C GLY A 75 13.47 4.15 -4.63
N ALA A 76 12.40 3.75 -5.34
CA ALA A 76 11.37 2.88 -4.78
C ALA A 76 11.71 1.40 -4.92
N VAL A 77 11.24 0.59 -3.97
CA VAL A 77 11.16 -0.86 -4.12
C VAL A 77 10.01 -1.16 -5.08
N ARG A 78 10.32 -1.85 -6.19
CA ARG A 78 9.34 -2.15 -7.22
C ARG A 78 8.63 -3.47 -6.95
N TRP A 79 7.31 -3.43 -6.94
CA TRP A 79 6.44 -4.60 -7.01
C TRP A 79 5.81 -4.68 -8.39
N THR A 80 6.14 -5.72 -9.13
CA THR A 80 5.46 -6.07 -10.37
C THR A 80 4.49 -7.21 -10.06
N LEU A 81 3.20 -6.96 -10.24
CA LEU A 81 2.15 -7.93 -9.94
C LEU A 81 2.04 -8.95 -11.08
N SER A 82 1.73 -10.19 -10.71
CA SER A 82 1.56 -11.31 -11.65
C SER A 82 0.10 -11.48 -12.09
N HIS A 83 -0.84 -10.96 -11.28
CA HIS A 83 -2.27 -11.06 -11.53
C HIS A 83 -2.83 -9.79 -12.18
N GLU A 84 -3.84 -9.96 -13.03
CA GLU A 84 -4.58 -8.86 -13.66
C GLU A 84 -5.99 -8.69 -13.09
N ASP A 85 -6.57 -9.73 -12.49
CA ASP A 85 -7.90 -9.67 -11.89
C ASP A 85 -7.86 -9.06 -10.47
N PRO A 86 -8.93 -8.36 -10.03
CA PRO A 86 -8.92 -7.68 -8.73
C PRO A 86 -8.68 -8.59 -7.53
N THR A 87 -9.15 -9.84 -7.56
CA THR A 87 -9.03 -10.77 -6.43
C THR A 87 -7.60 -11.31 -6.34
N GLY A 88 -7.03 -11.75 -7.46
CA GLY A 88 -5.63 -12.17 -7.54
C GLY A 88 -4.66 -11.05 -7.18
N ILE A 89 -4.91 -9.83 -7.65
CA ILE A 89 -4.13 -8.64 -7.25
C ILE A 89 -4.22 -8.42 -5.75
N ALA A 90 -5.42 -8.44 -5.16
CA ALA A 90 -5.60 -8.20 -3.73
C ALA A 90 -4.86 -9.23 -2.88
N GLU A 91 -4.93 -10.50 -3.26
CA GLU A 91 -4.23 -11.58 -2.56
C GLU A 91 -2.71 -11.46 -2.68
N GLU A 92 -2.18 -11.16 -3.86
CA GLU A 92 -0.75 -10.92 -4.04
C GLU A 92 -0.26 -9.74 -3.20
N LEU A 93 -1.02 -8.63 -3.19
CA LEU A 93 -0.71 -7.47 -2.35
C LEU A 93 -0.74 -7.81 -0.87
N ARG A 94 -1.69 -8.63 -0.42
CA ARG A 94 -1.77 -9.11 0.96
C ARG A 94 -0.51 -9.90 1.32
N CYS A 95 -0.08 -10.86 0.50
CA CYS A 95 1.13 -11.65 0.74
C CYS A 95 2.39 -10.77 0.80
N ARG A 96 2.59 -9.88 -0.18
CA ARG A 96 3.77 -8.98 -0.20
C ARG A 96 3.81 -8.04 1.00
N VAL A 97 2.65 -7.58 1.48
CA VAL A 97 2.55 -6.75 2.68
C VAL A 97 2.93 -7.54 3.93
N HIS A 98 2.50 -8.80 4.05
CA HIS A 98 2.92 -9.67 5.14
C HIS A 98 4.43 -9.87 5.14
N GLU A 99 5.01 -10.22 3.98
CA GLU A 99 6.46 -10.38 3.82
C GLU A 99 7.22 -9.10 4.20
N LEU A 100 6.74 -7.92 3.77
CA LEU A 100 7.35 -6.63 4.11
C LEU A 100 7.37 -6.36 5.62
N VAL A 101 6.29 -6.70 6.33
CA VAL A 101 6.19 -6.49 7.78
C VAL A 101 7.05 -7.51 8.53
N GLU A 102 7.11 -8.76 8.07
CA GLU A 102 7.94 -9.83 8.66
C GLU A 102 9.44 -9.59 8.45
N ASP A 103 9.84 -9.10 7.28
CA ASP A 103 11.25 -8.81 6.95
C ASP A 103 11.84 -7.70 7.82
N GLY A 104 11.02 -6.81 8.38
CA GLY A 104 11.43 -5.80 9.36
C GLY A 104 12.53 -4.83 8.90
N ARG A 105 12.89 -4.82 7.61
CA ARG A 105 13.94 -3.95 7.05
C ARG A 105 13.43 -2.52 6.97
N GLY A 106 13.54 -1.85 8.11
CA GLY A 106 13.09 -0.50 8.42
C GLY A 106 13.22 -0.17 9.91
N LEU A 107 13.60 -1.13 10.77
CA LEU A 107 13.89 -0.84 12.17
C LEU A 107 15.04 0.18 12.28
N PRO A 108 14.84 1.38 12.87
CA PRO A 108 15.96 2.01 13.56
C PRO A 108 16.44 0.98 14.59
N SER A 109 17.71 0.60 14.53
CA SER A 109 18.35 -0.18 15.58
C SER A 109 18.38 0.69 16.85
N GLY A 110 17.26 0.75 17.56
CA GLY A 110 17.17 1.31 18.89
C GLY A 110 17.78 0.31 19.85
N SER A 111 19.06 0.50 20.16
CA SER A 111 19.74 -0.14 21.27
C SER A 111 18.93 0.08 22.56
N LEU A 112 18.54 -1.02 23.20
CA LEU A 112 18.33 -1.07 24.65
C LEU A 112 19.58 -1.67 25.29
#